data_AF-A0A2V8ZPC8-F1
#
_entry.id   AF-A0A2V8ZPC8-F1
#
_cell.length_a   1.000
_cell.length_b   1.000
_cell.length_c   1.000
_cell.angle_alpha   90.00
_cell.angle_beta   90.00
_cell.angle_gamma   90.00
#
_symmetry.space_group_name_H-M   'P 1'
#
loop_
_entity.id
_entity.type
_entity.pdbx_description
1 polymer ?
#
loop_
_entity_poly.entity_id
_entity_poly.type
_entity_poly.pdbx_seq_one_letter_code
_entity_poly.pdbx_strand_id
1 'polypeptide(L)'
;MNRFDFGSDPLKYYALRVKLAEEIHANMEKKLEKPGEGYQVLHRSFNSALGQEGYSLYLASKYIGVYHYRSHVGDPGNRLPFEPVPAAKQKEALELLREHLFSPPAFRFSPQLLNKLASPRHSNFVDFLAMRTRFDVPIHDMVLSLQNQVMDRLFHPLVLSRILDSEVKVAPPAEPFGLGGLFAELQDSIWAETKAPGRLSEPWQLPPIVAASASAQDGGHGAARFLRAGGCADPVAPRIGQPARPVAERTEQAGHQDVCRDAGAPERIRGADR
;
A
#
# COMPACT_ATOMS: atom_id res chain seq x y z
N MET A 1 -15.04 -15.29 15.84
CA MET A 1 -14.70 -14.04 16.55
C MET A 1 -13.22 -13.80 16.30
N ASN A 2 -12.86 -12.67 15.69
CA ASN A 2 -11.46 -12.31 15.47
C ASN A 2 -11.01 -11.36 16.59
N ARG A 3 -9.77 -11.51 17.06
CA ARG A 3 -9.20 -10.61 18.07
C ARG A 3 -9.12 -9.21 17.45
N PHE A 4 -9.58 -8.18 18.18
CA PHE A 4 -9.66 -6.77 17.76
C PHE A 4 -10.79 -6.42 16.78
N ASP A 5 -11.84 -7.22 16.75
CA ASP A 5 -13.11 -6.84 16.15
C ASP A 5 -14.03 -6.22 17.22
N PHE A 6 -14.52 -5.01 16.96
CA PHE A 6 -15.35 -4.26 17.91
C PHE A 6 -16.84 -4.26 17.53
N GLY A 7 -17.21 -4.93 16.42
CA GLY A 7 -18.59 -5.03 15.97
C GLY A 7 -19.28 -6.34 16.35
N SER A 8 -20.62 -6.33 16.37
CA SER A 8 -21.44 -7.55 16.37
C SER A 8 -21.43 -8.25 15.00
N ASP A 9 -21.12 -7.49 13.94
CA ASP A 9 -20.96 -7.95 12.57
C ASP A 9 -19.56 -7.63 12.03
N PRO A 10 -18.64 -8.59 12.12
CA PRO A 10 -17.26 -8.45 11.65
C PRO A 10 -17.08 -7.99 10.21
N LEU A 11 -17.88 -8.50 9.27
CA LEU A 11 -17.72 -8.15 7.85
C LEU A 11 -18.07 -6.67 7.62
N LYS A 12 -19.14 -6.19 8.26
CA LYS A 12 -19.49 -4.76 8.24
C LYS A 12 -18.42 -3.91 8.92
N TYR A 13 -17.84 -4.38 10.01
CA TYR A 13 -16.72 -3.68 10.64
C TYR A 13 -15.53 -3.56 9.69
N TYR A 14 -15.17 -4.62 8.96
CA TYR A 14 -14.07 -4.56 7.98
C TYR A 14 -14.40 -3.63 6.81
N ALA A 15 -15.62 -3.67 6.28
CA ALA A 15 -16.07 -2.74 5.25
C ALA A 15 -15.96 -1.27 5.70
N LEU A 16 -16.36 -0.98 6.95
CA LEU A 16 -16.23 0.36 7.52
C LEU A 16 -14.77 0.80 7.65
N ARG A 17 -13.86 -0.12 7.98
CA ARG A 17 -12.42 0.16 8.10
C ARG A 17 -11.79 0.48 6.75
N VAL A 18 -12.21 -0.21 5.69
CA VAL A 18 -11.80 0.09 4.31
C VAL A 18 -12.29 1.48 3.92
N LYS A 19 -13.58 1.78 4.11
CA LYS A 19 -14.14 3.10 3.84
C LYS A 19 -13.43 4.23 4.60
N LEU A 20 -13.08 3.99 5.87
CA LEU A 20 -12.33 4.96 6.66
C LEU A 20 -10.91 5.19 6.09
N ALA A 21 -10.25 4.14 5.60
CA ALA A 21 -8.95 4.27 4.94
C ALA A 21 -9.05 5.11 3.65
N GLU A 22 -10.09 4.87 2.84
CA GLU A 22 -10.39 5.69 1.65
C GLU A 22 -10.59 7.17 2.01
N GLU A 23 -11.38 7.46 3.05
CA GLU A 23 -11.59 8.82 3.54
C GLU A 23 -10.29 9.46 4.05
N ILE A 24 -9.42 8.69 4.70
CA ILE A 24 -8.10 9.15 5.15
C ILE A 24 -7.23 9.48 3.93
N HIS A 25 -7.13 8.59 2.95
CA HIS A 25 -6.37 8.81 1.72
C HIS A 25 -6.85 10.06 0.98
N ALA A 26 -8.16 10.30 0.91
CA ALA A 26 -8.73 11.47 0.24
C ALA A 26 -8.47 12.80 0.96
N ASN A 27 -8.29 12.79 2.29
CA ASN A 27 -8.22 14.01 3.11
C ASN A 27 -6.85 14.27 3.76
N MET A 28 -5.90 13.34 3.66
CA MET A 28 -4.65 13.41 4.43
C MET A 28 -3.77 14.59 4.07
N GLU A 29 -3.64 14.95 2.78
CA GLU A 29 -2.84 16.11 2.36
C GLU A 29 -3.37 17.38 3.03
N LYS A 30 -4.69 17.58 2.99
CA LYS A 30 -5.35 18.75 3.59
C LYS A 30 -5.22 18.81 5.11
N LYS A 31 -5.23 17.66 5.79
CA LYS A 31 -5.24 17.59 7.27
C LYS A 31 -3.85 17.54 7.89
N LEU A 32 -2.86 16.99 7.19
CA LEU A 32 -1.55 16.66 7.75
C LEU A 32 -0.43 17.58 7.25
N GLU A 33 -0.61 18.26 6.12
CA GLU A 33 0.40 19.21 5.62
C GLU A 33 0.33 20.51 6.41
N LYS A 34 1.49 20.94 6.94
CA LYS A 34 1.64 22.22 7.61
C LYS A 34 2.85 22.99 7.08
N PRO A 35 2.76 24.32 6.91
CA PRO A 35 3.89 25.14 6.50
C PRO A 35 5.09 24.95 7.43
N GLY A 36 6.25 24.61 6.86
CA GLY A 36 7.51 24.41 7.60
C GLY A 36 7.70 23.02 8.20
N GLU A 37 6.72 22.13 8.15
CA GLU A 37 6.85 20.72 8.56
C GLU A 37 7.23 19.83 7.37
N GLY A 38 7.88 18.69 7.63
CA GLY A 38 8.18 17.69 6.60
C GLY A 38 7.04 16.68 6.39
N TYR A 39 7.17 15.83 5.36
CA TYR A 39 6.14 14.85 4.97
C TYR A 39 6.14 13.54 5.78
N GLN A 40 6.92 13.44 6.86
CA GLN A 40 7.07 12.18 7.61
C GLN A 40 5.77 11.72 8.25
N VAL A 41 4.95 12.67 8.73
CA VAL A 41 3.61 12.38 9.28
C VAL A 41 2.70 11.86 8.17
N LEU A 42 2.70 12.53 7.01
CA LEU A 42 1.93 12.12 5.84
C LEU A 42 2.30 10.69 5.39
N HIS A 43 3.60 10.39 5.25
CA HIS A 43 4.12 9.07 4.89
C HIS A 43 3.69 7.98 5.88
N ARG A 44 3.86 8.20 7.20
CA ARG A 44 3.45 7.20 8.21
C ARG A 44 1.94 7.00 8.25
N SER A 45 1.16 8.07 8.10
CA SER A 45 -0.30 8.01 8.08
C SER A 45 -0.80 7.25 6.85
N PHE A 46 -0.19 7.44 5.68
CA PHE A 46 -0.47 6.67 4.48
C PHE A 46 -0.20 5.17 4.67
N ASN A 47 1.00 4.81 5.11
CA ASN A 47 1.35 3.39 5.33
C ASN A 47 0.46 2.74 6.39
N SER A 48 0.08 3.51 7.43
CA SER A 48 -0.83 3.03 8.46
C SER A 48 -2.23 2.77 7.89
N ALA A 49 -2.79 3.71 7.12
CA ALA A 49 -4.12 3.56 6.52
C ALA A 49 -4.17 2.36 5.56
N LEU A 50 -3.22 2.29 4.62
CA LEU A 50 -3.09 1.18 3.67
C LEU A 50 -2.88 -0.18 4.38
N GLY A 51 -2.06 -0.20 5.42
CA GLY A 51 -1.85 -1.42 6.22
C GLY A 51 -3.10 -1.87 6.97
N GLN A 52 -3.89 -0.92 7.52
CA GLN A 52 -5.15 -1.24 8.19
C GLN A 52 -6.21 -1.74 7.20
N GLU A 53 -6.32 -1.10 6.04
CA GLU A 53 -7.20 -1.51 4.95
C GLU A 53 -6.88 -2.94 4.49
N GLY A 54 -5.63 -3.22 4.15
CA GLY A 54 -5.17 -4.54 3.75
C GLY A 54 -5.39 -5.61 4.82
N TYR A 55 -5.15 -5.27 6.10
CA TYR A 55 -5.43 -6.18 7.21
C TYR A 55 -6.93 -6.49 7.34
N SER A 56 -7.81 -5.49 7.19
CA SER A 56 -9.26 -5.68 7.20
C SER A 56 -9.74 -6.60 6.06
N LEU A 57 -9.19 -6.43 4.85
CA LEU A 57 -9.48 -7.29 3.71
C LEU A 57 -8.97 -8.72 3.93
N TYR A 58 -7.75 -8.87 4.47
CA TYR A 58 -7.25 -10.18 4.90
C TYR A 58 -8.16 -10.85 5.93
N LEU A 59 -8.69 -10.11 6.90
CA LEU A 59 -9.65 -10.66 7.86
C LEU A 59 -10.99 -11.04 7.21
N ALA A 60 -11.48 -10.30 6.22
CA ALA A 60 -12.68 -10.66 5.47
C ALA A 60 -12.51 -12.00 4.75
N SER A 61 -11.34 -12.27 4.17
CA SER A 61 -11.04 -13.57 3.54
C SER A 61 -11.07 -14.77 4.50
N LYS A 62 -11.14 -14.54 5.83
CA LYS A 62 -11.37 -15.62 6.81
C LYS A 62 -12.77 -16.22 6.77
N TYR A 63 -13.73 -15.50 6.20
CA TYR A 63 -15.12 -15.93 6.09
C TYR A 63 -15.35 -16.88 4.91
N ILE A 64 -14.38 -17.05 4.02
CA ILE A 64 -14.45 -18.06 2.95
C ILE A 64 -13.96 -19.40 3.51
N GLY A 65 -14.84 -20.41 3.53
CA GLY A 65 -14.59 -21.74 4.10
C GLY A 65 -15.47 -22.09 5.30
N VAL A 66 -14.84 -22.44 6.43
CA VAL A 66 -15.51 -23.00 7.63
C VAL A 66 -15.11 -22.25 8.90
N TYR A 67 -16.05 -22.13 9.84
CA TYR A 67 -15.74 -21.75 11.21
C TYR A 67 -15.13 -22.94 11.97
N HIS A 68 -14.18 -22.62 12.84
CA HIS A 68 -13.57 -23.57 13.76
C HIS A 68 -13.71 -23.06 15.19
N TYR A 69 -14.22 -23.93 16.06
CA TYR A 69 -14.49 -23.67 17.45
C TYR A 69 -13.80 -24.74 18.31
N ARG A 70 -13.29 -24.34 19.48
CA ARG A 70 -12.73 -25.25 20.48
C ARG A 70 -13.82 -25.75 21.43
N SER A 71 -14.88 -26.30 20.85
CA SER A 71 -16.07 -26.74 21.58
C SER A 71 -15.87 -28.15 22.14
N HIS A 72 -16.37 -28.38 23.34
CA HIS A 72 -16.42 -29.68 24.01
C HIS A 72 -17.87 -30.15 24.15
N VAL A 73 -18.04 -31.47 24.31
CA VAL A 73 -19.35 -32.06 24.60
C VAL A 73 -19.84 -31.53 25.95
N GLY A 74 -21.05 -30.96 25.98
CA GLY A 74 -21.64 -30.37 27.18
C GLY A 74 -21.42 -28.86 27.34
N ASP A 75 -20.70 -28.21 26.43
CA ASP A 75 -20.59 -26.75 26.42
C ASP A 75 -21.97 -26.08 26.20
N PRO A 76 -22.25 -24.94 26.85
CA PRO A 76 -23.48 -24.18 26.62
C PRO A 76 -23.70 -23.89 25.13
N GLY A 77 -24.88 -24.23 24.62
CA GLY A 77 -25.25 -24.07 23.21
C GLY A 77 -24.86 -25.24 22.29
N ASN A 78 -24.15 -26.26 22.79
CA ASN A 78 -23.81 -27.51 22.10
C ASN A 78 -23.28 -27.29 20.66
N ARG A 79 -22.44 -26.27 20.50
CA ARG A 79 -21.90 -25.87 19.20
C ARG A 79 -20.92 -26.92 18.70
N LEU A 80 -20.99 -27.21 17.39
CA LEU A 80 -20.06 -28.13 16.75
C LEU A 80 -18.65 -27.50 16.62
N PRO A 81 -17.56 -28.29 16.70
CA PRO A 81 -16.21 -27.78 16.47
C PRO A 81 -15.99 -27.19 15.08
N PHE A 82 -16.72 -27.68 14.08
CA PHE A 82 -16.68 -27.16 12.72
C PHE A 82 -18.08 -26.87 12.23
N GLU A 83 -18.24 -25.69 11.62
CA GLU A 83 -19.50 -25.24 11.05
C GLU A 83 -19.19 -24.57 9.70
N PRO A 84 -19.78 -25.02 8.58
CA PRO A 84 -19.65 -24.33 7.31
C PRO A 84 -20.11 -22.88 7.44
N VAL A 85 -19.34 -21.94 6.89
CA VAL A 85 -19.80 -20.54 6.88
C VAL A 85 -21.03 -20.45 5.97
N PRO A 86 -22.12 -19.78 6.37
CA PRO A 86 -23.29 -19.63 5.51
C PRO A 86 -22.92 -19.01 4.17
N ALA A 87 -23.45 -19.56 3.06
CA ALA A 87 -23.07 -19.14 1.71
C ALA A 87 -23.27 -17.63 1.48
N ALA A 88 -24.32 -17.02 2.05
CA ALA A 88 -24.54 -15.59 2.00
C ALA A 88 -23.37 -14.77 2.58
N LYS A 89 -22.79 -15.22 3.72
CA LYS A 89 -21.63 -14.55 4.33
C LYS A 89 -20.35 -14.77 3.54
N GLN A 90 -20.19 -15.93 2.91
CA GLN A 90 -19.03 -16.18 2.03
C GLN A 90 -19.09 -15.27 0.80
N LYS A 91 -20.27 -15.11 0.19
CA LYS A 91 -20.52 -14.19 -0.93
C LYS A 91 -20.30 -12.73 -0.52
N GLU A 92 -20.81 -12.30 0.63
CA GLU A 92 -20.57 -10.95 1.17
C GLU A 92 -19.07 -10.66 1.35
N ALA A 93 -18.33 -11.62 1.91
CA ALA A 93 -16.89 -11.49 2.08
C ALA A 93 -16.14 -11.45 0.73
N LEU A 94 -16.56 -12.28 -0.23
CA LEU A 94 -15.97 -12.31 -1.56
C LEU A 94 -16.23 -11.01 -2.32
N GLU A 95 -17.44 -10.46 -2.23
CA GLU A 95 -17.78 -9.18 -2.88
C GLU A 95 -16.93 -8.04 -2.32
N LEU A 96 -16.75 -7.98 -0.98
CA LEU A 96 -15.90 -6.98 -0.36
C LEU A 96 -14.44 -7.03 -0.89
N LEU A 97 -13.90 -8.24 -1.09
CA LEU A 97 -12.57 -8.42 -1.67
C LEU A 97 -12.53 -8.03 -3.16
N ARG A 98 -13.57 -8.40 -3.91
CA ARG A 98 -13.67 -8.06 -5.34
C ARG A 98 -13.75 -6.56 -5.54
N GLU A 99 -14.50 -5.85 -4.71
CA GLU A 99 -14.70 -4.41 -4.81
C GLU A 99 -13.47 -3.61 -4.35
N HIS A 100 -12.86 -3.97 -3.23
CA HIS A 100 -11.84 -3.13 -2.58
C HIS A 100 -10.39 -3.67 -2.63
N LEU A 101 -10.15 -4.85 -3.20
CA LEU A 101 -8.78 -5.40 -3.33
C LEU A 101 -8.40 -5.76 -4.76
N PHE A 102 -9.30 -6.46 -5.45
CA PHE A 102 -9.06 -6.97 -6.79
C PHE A 102 -9.67 -6.10 -7.90
N SER A 103 -10.46 -5.08 -7.55
CA SER A 103 -11.02 -4.19 -8.54
C SER A 103 -9.94 -3.25 -9.09
N PRO A 104 -10.04 -2.88 -10.38
CA PRO A 104 -9.17 -1.85 -10.97
C PRO A 104 -9.19 -0.48 -10.25
N PRO A 105 -10.34 0.01 -9.74
CA PRO A 105 -10.36 1.27 -8.99
C PRO A 105 -9.96 1.16 -7.51
N ALA A 106 -9.73 -0.04 -6.95
CA ALA A 106 -9.46 -0.23 -5.52
C ALA A 106 -8.30 0.64 -5.00
N PHE A 107 -7.22 0.76 -5.77
CA PHE A 107 -6.02 1.49 -5.39
C PHE A 107 -5.72 2.65 -6.35
N ARG A 108 -6.44 3.76 -6.18
CA ARG A 108 -6.23 4.99 -6.95
C ARG A 108 -5.69 6.10 -6.06
N PHE A 109 -4.43 6.44 -6.29
CA PHE A 109 -3.75 7.53 -5.60
C PHE A 109 -3.32 8.61 -6.59
N SER A 110 -3.32 9.88 -6.15
CA SER A 110 -2.84 10.95 -7.01
C SER A 110 -1.32 10.84 -7.20
N PRO A 111 -0.78 11.08 -8.40
CA PRO A 111 0.67 11.14 -8.60
C PRO A 111 1.35 12.15 -7.67
N GLN A 112 0.67 13.25 -7.35
CA GLN A 112 1.15 14.28 -6.44
C GLN A 112 1.32 13.73 -5.02
N LEU A 113 0.32 13.00 -4.50
CA LEU A 113 0.41 12.36 -3.20
C LEU A 113 1.58 11.38 -3.17
N LEU A 114 1.68 10.46 -4.14
CA LEU A 114 2.74 9.44 -4.16
C LEU A 114 4.15 10.05 -4.13
N ASN A 115 4.37 11.16 -4.83
CA ASN A 115 5.65 11.87 -4.83
C ASN A 115 5.95 12.64 -3.53
N LYS A 116 4.95 12.89 -2.68
CA LYS A 116 5.15 13.51 -1.35
C LYS A 116 5.52 12.50 -0.27
N LEU A 117 5.29 11.20 -0.51
CA LEU A 117 5.46 10.13 0.49
C LEU A 117 6.92 9.65 0.63
N ALA A 118 7.90 10.54 0.50
CA ALA A 118 9.31 10.15 0.62
C ALA A 118 9.62 9.55 2.00
N SER A 119 10.37 8.44 2.01
CA SER A 119 10.82 7.79 3.25
C SER A 119 11.71 8.75 4.07
N PRO A 120 11.55 8.82 5.41
CA PRO A 120 12.37 9.68 6.26
C PRO A 120 13.86 9.36 6.15
N ARG A 121 14.72 10.39 5.98
CA ARG A 121 16.17 10.21 5.89
C ARG A 121 16.86 9.89 7.21
N HIS A 122 16.31 10.34 8.33
CA HIS A 122 16.93 10.16 9.63
C HIS A 122 16.23 9.03 10.37
N SER A 123 16.98 7.96 10.65
CA SER A 123 16.55 6.90 11.54
C SER A 123 16.30 7.51 12.92
N ASN A 124 15.04 7.59 13.33
CA ASN A 124 14.68 7.72 14.74
C ASN A 124 14.50 6.30 15.32
N PHE A 125 14.24 6.19 16.62
CA PHE A 125 14.01 4.89 17.27
C PHE A 125 12.78 4.12 16.72
N VAL A 126 11.93 4.77 15.91
CA VAL A 126 10.72 4.19 15.30
C VAL A 126 10.97 3.70 13.87
N ASP A 127 11.82 4.40 13.11
CA ASP A 127 12.04 4.23 11.67
C ASP A 127 13.50 3.79 11.37
N PHE A 128 14.09 2.92 12.22
CA PHE A 128 15.49 2.50 12.12
C PHE A 128 15.88 1.87 10.77
N LEU A 129 14.92 1.22 10.10
CA LEU A 129 15.14 0.57 8.80
C LEU A 129 14.91 1.50 7.60
N ALA A 130 14.40 2.73 7.80
CA ALA A 130 14.08 3.66 6.71
C ALA A 130 15.31 4.05 5.86
N MET A 131 16.52 4.01 6.45
CA MET A 131 17.78 4.21 5.72
C MET A 131 18.19 3.04 4.82
N ARG A 132 17.60 1.85 4.98
CA ARG A 132 17.93 0.64 4.19
C ARG A 132 16.93 0.37 3.07
N THR A 133 15.84 1.14 2.99
CA THR A 133 14.82 0.99 1.97
C THR A 133 15.00 2.04 0.88
N ARG A 134 14.38 1.81 -0.28
CA ARG A 134 14.21 2.83 -1.32
C ARG A 134 13.51 4.09 -0.74
N PHE A 135 13.77 5.24 -1.34
CA PHE A 135 13.28 6.55 -0.85
C PHE A 135 11.86 6.85 -1.33
N ASP A 136 11.48 6.29 -2.47
CA ASP A 136 10.16 6.39 -3.07
C ASP A 136 9.19 5.35 -2.51
N VAL A 137 7.88 5.57 -2.69
CA VAL A 137 6.85 4.61 -2.32
C VAL A 137 6.62 3.62 -3.45
N PRO A 138 6.90 2.33 -3.26
CA PRO A 138 6.69 1.32 -4.28
C PRO A 138 5.26 0.82 -4.29
N ILE A 139 4.34 1.68 -4.74
CA ILE A 139 2.92 1.45 -4.58
C ILE A 139 2.46 0.11 -5.17
N HIS A 140 3.01 -0.28 -6.32
CA HIS A 140 2.68 -1.56 -6.95
C HIS A 140 3.13 -2.77 -6.11
N ASP A 141 4.32 -2.74 -5.53
CA ASP A 141 4.80 -3.83 -4.67
C ASP A 141 3.98 -3.92 -3.37
N MET A 142 3.56 -2.77 -2.83
CA MET A 142 2.70 -2.72 -1.64
C MET A 142 1.33 -3.31 -1.92
N VAL A 143 0.68 -2.89 -3.01
CA VAL A 143 -0.62 -3.43 -3.44
C VAL A 143 -0.52 -4.92 -3.75
N LEU A 144 0.51 -5.33 -4.49
CA LEU A 144 0.75 -6.75 -4.80
C LEU A 144 0.94 -7.58 -3.52
N SER A 145 1.64 -7.05 -2.51
CA SER A 145 1.79 -7.71 -1.22
C SER A 145 0.45 -7.92 -0.49
N LEU A 146 -0.46 -6.95 -0.55
CA LEU A 146 -1.80 -7.09 0.01
C LEU A 146 -2.63 -8.13 -0.75
N GLN A 147 -2.61 -8.07 -2.08
CA GLN A 147 -3.29 -9.02 -2.95
C GLN A 147 -2.78 -10.44 -2.72
N ASN A 148 -1.46 -10.64 -2.67
CA ASN A 148 -0.85 -11.95 -2.41
C ASN A 148 -1.25 -12.53 -1.06
N GLN A 149 -1.27 -11.73 0.02
CA GLN A 149 -1.69 -12.24 1.34
C GLN A 149 -3.12 -12.80 1.34
N VAL A 150 -4.02 -12.19 0.58
CA VAL A 150 -5.39 -12.69 0.43
C VAL A 150 -5.42 -13.90 -0.49
N MET A 151 -4.73 -13.84 -1.64
CA MET A 151 -4.66 -14.95 -2.59
C MET A 151 -4.06 -16.21 -1.95
N ASP A 152 -2.96 -16.10 -1.21
CA ASP A 152 -2.31 -17.20 -0.49
C ASP A 152 -3.29 -17.93 0.43
N ARG A 153 -4.21 -17.18 1.05
CA ARG A 153 -5.25 -17.76 1.89
C ARG A 153 -6.36 -18.41 1.08
N LEU A 154 -6.89 -17.73 0.06
CA LEU A 154 -8.00 -18.23 -0.75
C LEU A 154 -7.63 -19.50 -1.52
N PHE A 155 -6.38 -19.56 -2.02
CA PHE A 155 -5.83 -20.70 -2.75
C PHE A 155 -5.12 -21.71 -1.85
N HIS A 156 -5.17 -21.53 -0.53
CA HIS A 156 -4.57 -22.49 0.38
C HIS A 156 -5.25 -23.86 0.23
N PRO A 157 -4.51 -24.98 0.02
CA PRO A 157 -5.10 -26.30 -0.24
C PRO A 157 -6.12 -26.73 0.82
N LEU A 158 -5.84 -26.46 2.10
CA LEU A 158 -6.78 -26.75 3.19
C LEU A 158 -8.08 -25.93 3.12
N VAL A 159 -8.05 -24.68 2.63
CA VAL A 159 -9.25 -23.86 2.48
C VAL A 159 -10.09 -24.41 1.33
N LEU A 160 -9.47 -24.69 0.19
CA LEU A 160 -10.16 -25.26 -0.97
C LEU A 160 -10.79 -26.61 -0.66
N SER A 161 -10.05 -27.52 -0.01
CA SER A 161 -10.58 -28.82 0.43
C SER A 161 -11.75 -28.67 1.41
N ARG A 162 -11.71 -27.69 2.30
CA ARG A 162 -12.82 -27.43 3.23
C ARG A 162 -14.07 -26.88 2.54
N ILE A 163 -13.91 -26.08 1.50
CA ILE A 163 -15.05 -25.61 0.69
C ILE A 163 -15.69 -26.80 -0.02
N LEU A 164 -14.89 -27.63 -0.69
CA LEU A 164 -15.37 -28.85 -1.33
C LEU A 164 -16.08 -29.78 -0.34
N ASP A 165 -15.47 -30.04 0.81
CA ASP A 165 -16.06 -30.87 1.87
C ASP A 165 -17.33 -30.26 2.47
N SER A 166 -17.50 -28.93 2.39
CA SER A 166 -18.69 -28.26 2.91
C SER A 166 -19.91 -28.53 2.05
N GLU A 167 -19.74 -28.81 0.76
CA GLU A 167 -20.86 -29.13 -0.15
C GLU A 167 -21.65 -30.36 0.30
N VAL A 168 -20.99 -31.36 0.90
CA VAL A 168 -21.65 -32.55 1.44
C VAL A 168 -22.09 -32.40 2.91
N LYS A 169 -21.63 -31.36 3.60
CA LYS A 169 -21.93 -31.10 5.02
C LYS A 169 -23.08 -30.10 5.22
N VAL A 170 -23.48 -29.38 4.17
CA VAL A 170 -24.62 -28.46 4.19
C VAL A 170 -25.88 -29.23 3.76
N ALA A 171 -26.84 -29.35 4.67
CA ALA A 171 -28.12 -29.98 4.39
C ALA A 171 -29.16 -28.97 3.86
N PRO A 172 -30.11 -29.39 3.01
CA PRO A 172 -31.24 -28.56 2.60
C PRO A 172 -32.02 -28.00 3.81
N PRO A 173 -32.57 -26.78 3.74
CA PRO A 173 -32.77 -25.93 2.54
C PRO A 173 -31.60 -24.99 2.21
N ALA A 174 -30.47 -25.06 2.94
CA ALA A 174 -29.34 -24.17 2.69
C ALA A 174 -28.55 -24.62 1.45
N GLU A 175 -28.10 -23.67 0.63
CA GLU A 175 -27.20 -23.94 -0.50
C GLU A 175 -25.73 -23.80 -0.05
N PRO A 176 -24.86 -24.75 -0.44
CA PRO A 176 -23.44 -24.64 -0.16
C PRO A 176 -22.77 -23.57 -1.03
N PHE A 177 -21.71 -22.97 -0.49
CA PHE A 177 -20.80 -22.15 -1.30
C PHE A 177 -19.83 -23.07 -2.03
N GLY A 178 -19.83 -23.04 -3.36
CA GLY A 178 -19.04 -23.95 -4.19
C GLY A 178 -17.72 -23.34 -4.69
N LEU A 179 -16.75 -24.22 -4.98
CA LEU A 179 -15.46 -23.82 -5.54
C LEU A 179 -15.57 -23.14 -6.91
N GLY A 180 -16.51 -23.60 -7.75
CA GLY A 180 -16.72 -23.02 -9.08
C GLY A 180 -17.10 -21.54 -9.02
N GLY A 181 -17.96 -21.15 -8.07
CA GLY A 181 -18.34 -19.76 -7.85
C GLY A 181 -17.16 -18.90 -7.39
N LEU A 182 -16.38 -19.41 -6.43
CA LEU A 182 -15.18 -18.71 -5.93
C LEU A 182 -14.20 -18.38 -7.07
N PHE A 183 -13.85 -19.37 -7.88
CA PHE A 183 -12.87 -19.16 -8.95
C PHE A 183 -13.41 -18.26 -10.06
N ALA A 184 -14.65 -18.44 -10.48
CA ALA A 184 -15.26 -17.62 -11.52
C ALA A 184 -15.30 -16.14 -11.10
N GLU A 185 -15.78 -15.84 -9.89
CA GLU A 185 -15.91 -14.48 -9.41
C GLU A 185 -14.56 -13.79 -9.17
N LEU A 186 -13.54 -14.51 -8.66
CA LEU A 186 -12.18 -14.00 -8.53
C LEU A 186 -11.54 -13.73 -9.89
N GLN A 187 -11.65 -14.67 -10.82
CA GLN A 187 -11.12 -14.50 -12.17
C GLN A 187 -11.77 -13.30 -12.87
N ASP A 188 -13.09 -13.15 -12.73
CA ASP A 188 -13.81 -12.02 -13.31
C ASP A 188 -13.36 -10.66 -12.77
N SER A 189 -13.04 -10.59 -11.48
CA SER A 189 -12.55 -9.38 -10.82
C SER A 189 -11.10 -9.06 -11.20
N ILE A 190 -10.19 -10.03 -11.09
CA ILE A 190 -8.76 -9.86 -11.39
C ILE A 190 -8.53 -9.47 -12.85
N TRP A 191 -9.27 -10.10 -13.77
CA TRP A 191 -9.14 -9.85 -15.21
C TRP A 191 -10.13 -8.79 -15.72
N ALA A 192 -10.76 -8.01 -14.85
CA ALA A 192 -11.72 -6.99 -15.27
C ALA A 192 -11.09 -5.95 -16.23
N GLU A 193 -9.81 -5.63 -16.07
CA GLU A 193 -9.09 -4.67 -16.91
C GLU A 193 -8.92 -5.16 -18.36
N THR A 194 -8.67 -6.45 -18.54
CA THR A 194 -8.42 -7.02 -19.88
C THR A 194 -9.68 -7.08 -20.73
N LYS A 195 -10.86 -7.06 -20.10
CA LYS A 195 -12.16 -7.01 -20.78
C LYS A 195 -12.51 -5.60 -21.30
N ALA A 196 -11.86 -4.55 -20.79
CA ALA A 196 -12.06 -3.16 -21.22
C ALA A 196 -10.72 -2.42 -21.41
N PRO A 197 -9.88 -2.85 -22.38
CA PRO A 197 -8.61 -2.20 -22.66
C PRO A 197 -8.90 -0.78 -23.18
N GLY A 198 -8.68 0.23 -22.33
CA GLY A 198 -8.90 1.63 -22.68
C GLY A 198 -9.62 2.48 -21.63
N ARG A 199 -10.34 1.90 -20.66
CA ARG A 199 -11.11 2.69 -19.67
C ARG A 199 -10.28 3.18 -18.48
N LEU A 200 -9.11 2.59 -18.26
CA LEU A 200 -8.14 3.01 -17.24
C LEU A 200 -7.00 3.84 -17.82
N SER A 201 -6.94 3.93 -19.14
CA SER A 201 -5.95 4.68 -19.87
C SER A 201 -6.60 6.02 -20.25
N GLU A 202 -6.67 6.96 -19.31
CA GLU A 202 -6.28 8.33 -19.63
C GLU A 202 -4.75 8.33 -19.51
N PRO A 203 -4.05 7.99 -20.60
CA PRO A 203 -2.68 7.52 -20.55
C PRO A 203 -1.79 8.61 -21.14
N TRP A 204 -0.99 9.28 -20.32
CA TRP A 204 0.29 9.86 -20.75
C TRP A 204 0.28 10.40 -22.20
N GLN A 205 -0.42 11.52 -22.45
CA GLN A 205 -0.22 12.30 -23.68
C GLN A 205 1.20 12.86 -23.67
N LEU A 206 2.19 12.04 -23.95
CA LEU A 206 3.40 12.50 -24.60
C LEU A 206 3.06 12.52 -26.09
N PRO A 207 3.29 13.63 -26.81
CA PRO A 207 3.17 13.61 -28.26
C PRO A 207 4.04 12.47 -28.79
N PRO A 208 3.63 11.77 -29.87
CA PRO A 208 4.53 10.82 -30.50
C PRO A 208 5.84 11.55 -30.75
N ILE A 209 6.96 10.96 -30.31
CA ILE A 209 8.26 11.37 -30.81
C ILE A 209 8.10 11.28 -32.31
N VAL A 210 8.06 12.43 -32.97
CA VAL A 210 8.15 12.50 -34.42
C VAL A 210 9.42 11.73 -34.73
N ALA A 211 9.25 10.50 -35.21
CA ALA A 211 10.28 9.83 -35.94
C ALA A 211 10.51 10.75 -37.13
N ALA A 212 11.54 11.59 -37.02
CA ALA A 212 12.18 12.21 -38.15
C ALA A 212 12.72 11.06 -39.01
N SER A 213 11.81 10.44 -39.75
CA SER A 213 12.14 9.74 -40.96
C SER A 213 12.60 10.85 -41.90
N ALA A 214 13.90 11.07 -41.90
CA ALA A 214 14.57 11.66 -43.03
C ALA A 214 14.22 10.79 -44.24
N SER A 215 13.19 11.18 -44.98
CA SER A 215 12.96 10.71 -46.32
C SER A 215 14.11 11.25 -47.16
N ALA A 216 15.17 10.46 -47.25
CA ALA A 216 16.05 10.47 -48.41
C ALA A 216 15.19 10.11 -49.62
N GLN A 217 14.68 11.12 -50.30
CA GLN A 217 14.23 11.02 -51.67
C GLN A 217 15.28 11.68 -52.54
N ASP A 218 15.94 10.83 -53.31
CA ASP A 218 16.55 11.17 -54.58
C ASP A 218 15.60 12.06 -55.40
N GLY A 219 16.13 13.20 -55.84
CA GLY A 219 15.45 14.14 -56.70
C GLY A 219 16.49 14.98 -57.42
N GLY A 220 16.99 14.45 -58.53
CA GLY A 220 17.87 15.18 -59.43
C GLY A 220 17.15 16.36 -60.12
N HIS A 221 17.96 17.38 -60.40
CA HIS A 221 17.83 18.41 -61.43
C HIS A 221 16.79 19.52 -61.25
N GLY A 222 17.27 20.76 -61.09
CA GLY A 222 16.47 21.95 -61.37
C GLY A 222 16.96 23.25 -60.77
N ALA A 223 17.90 23.90 -61.46
CA ALA A 223 18.06 25.36 -61.59
C ALA A 223 18.05 26.28 -60.35
N ALA A 224 19.25 26.78 -60.04
CA ALA A 224 19.59 28.18 -59.76
C ALA A 224 18.48 29.18 -59.40
N ARG A 225 18.60 29.80 -58.21
CA ARG A 225 18.60 31.28 -58.11
C ARG A 225 19.20 31.77 -56.79
N PHE A 226 20.21 32.63 -56.95
CA PHE A 226 20.74 33.56 -55.96
C PHE A 226 19.62 34.41 -55.33
N LEU A 227 19.73 34.70 -54.03
CA LEU A 227 19.73 36.07 -53.50
C LEU A 227 20.18 36.11 -52.03
N ARG A 228 21.19 36.95 -51.79
CA ARG A 228 21.73 37.41 -50.49
C ARG A 228 20.72 38.31 -49.76
N ALA A 229 20.70 38.21 -48.44
CA ALA A 229 20.72 39.29 -47.42
C ALA A 229 20.49 38.59 -46.07
N GLY A 230 21.21 38.79 -44.96
CA GLY A 230 21.99 39.91 -44.48
C GLY A 230 21.57 40.16 -43.02
N GLY A 231 22.52 40.24 -42.08
CA GLY A 231 22.28 40.82 -40.75
C GLY A 231 22.76 40.01 -39.56
N CYS A 232 24.01 40.26 -39.15
CA CYS A 232 24.53 40.00 -37.79
C CYS A 232 24.03 41.08 -36.82
N ALA A 233 23.86 40.72 -35.54
CA ALA A 233 24.24 41.56 -34.38
C ALA A 233 24.17 40.73 -33.08
N ASP A 234 25.33 40.59 -32.41
CA ASP A 234 25.50 40.09 -31.04
C ASP A 234 25.25 41.22 -29.99
N PRO A 235 25.75 41.16 -28.72
CA PRO A 235 24.92 41.01 -27.52
C PRO A 235 25.04 42.22 -26.56
N VAL A 236 24.21 42.30 -25.52
CA VAL A 236 24.43 43.25 -24.41
C VAL A 236 24.14 42.61 -23.05
N ALA A 237 25.21 42.34 -22.31
CA ALA A 237 25.34 42.50 -20.86
C ALA A 237 26.57 43.44 -20.67
N PRO A 238 26.75 44.24 -19.58
CA PRO A 238 26.82 43.75 -18.20
C PRO A 238 26.48 44.78 -17.07
N ARG A 239 26.49 44.33 -15.80
CA ARG A 239 26.99 45.03 -14.57
C ARG A 239 26.59 44.19 -13.35
N ILE A 240 27.49 43.42 -12.71
CA ILE A 240 28.51 43.79 -11.69
C ILE A 240 27.89 44.43 -10.43
N GLY A 241 28.02 43.72 -9.30
CA GLY A 241 27.75 44.20 -7.94
C GLY A 241 27.83 43.10 -6.88
N GLN A 242 29.05 42.76 -6.44
CA GLN A 242 29.39 42.08 -5.17
C GLN A 242 30.19 43.09 -4.31
N PRO A 243 30.60 42.82 -3.04
CA PRO A 243 30.07 41.96 -1.97
C PRO A 243 30.06 42.68 -0.57
N ALA A 244 29.60 42.01 0.49
CA ALA A 244 30.07 42.28 1.85
C ALA A 244 30.13 40.97 2.69
N ARG A 245 31.28 40.72 3.33
CA ARG A 245 31.59 39.60 4.24
C ARG A 245 31.57 40.10 5.73
N PRO A 246 32.27 39.49 6.73
CA PRO A 246 31.73 38.53 7.72
C PRO A 246 32.09 38.87 9.21
N VAL A 247 31.46 38.25 10.23
CA VAL A 247 31.93 38.23 11.65
C VAL A 247 31.17 37.08 12.36
N ALA A 248 31.68 36.18 13.21
CA ALA A 248 33.01 35.78 13.67
C ALA A 248 32.91 34.38 14.32
N GLU A 249 34.04 33.68 14.36
CA GLU A 249 34.32 32.52 15.22
C GLU A 249 34.33 32.89 16.70
N ARG A 250 33.96 31.93 17.56
CA ARG A 250 34.57 31.78 18.90
C ARG A 250 34.77 30.30 19.21
N THR A 251 36.03 29.91 19.12
CA THR A 251 36.67 28.82 19.86
C THR A 251 36.51 28.99 21.37
N GLU A 252 36.26 27.90 22.10
CA GLU A 252 37.04 27.59 23.31
C GLU A 252 36.89 26.11 23.70
N GLN A 253 38.02 25.42 23.65
CA GLN A 253 38.32 24.15 24.30
C GLN A 253 38.86 24.42 25.72
N ALA A 254 38.39 23.67 26.70
CA ALA A 254 39.08 23.26 27.94
C ALA A 254 38.08 22.37 28.72
N GLY A 255 38.40 21.28 29.40
CA GLY A 255 39.59 20.51 29.74
C GLY A 255 39.07 19.30 30.53
N HIS A 256 39.55 18.09 30.23
CA HIS A 256 40.38 17.30 31.15
C HIS A 256 39.80 17.14 32.58
N GLN A 257 39.28 15.96 32.92
CA GLN A 257 39.96 15.01 33.84
C GLN A 257 39.08 13.81 34.20
N ASP A 258 39.76 12.67 34.20
CA ASP A 258 39.34 11.35 34.63
C ASP A 258 38.83 11.31 36.07
N VAL A 259 37.77 10.52 36.30
CA VAL A 259 37.62 9.75 37.55
C VAL A 259 37.07 8.37 37.22
N CYS A 260 37.98 7.41 37.02
CA CYS A 260 37.71 6.01 37.31
C CYS A 260 37.90 5.80 38.82
N ARG A 261 36.88 5.29 39.51
CA ARG A 261 37.10 4.44 40.69
C ARG A 261 35.94 3.46 40.89
N ASP A 262 36.35 2.21 41.04
CA ASP A 262 35.59 1.00 41.35
C ASP A 262 34.55 1.16 42.47
N ALA A 263 33.44 0.39 42.37
CA ALA A 263 33.23 -0.78 43.23
C ALA A 263 31.80 -1.32 43.13
N GLY A 264 31.68 -2.65 42.92
CA GLY A 264 30.67 -3.46 43.61
C GLY A 264 29.37 -3.80 42.89
N ALA A 265 29.33 -4.95 42.23
CA ALA A 265 28.16 -5.82 42.13
C ALA A 265 28.62 -7.25 42.51
N PRO A 266 27.74 -8.24 42.80
CA PRO A 266 26.29 -8.21 43.00
C PRO A 266 25.85 -8.95 44.29
N GLU A 267 24.60 -8.81 44.74
CA GLU A 267 24.02 -9.80 45.68
C GLU A 267 22.62 -10.25 45.26
N ARG A 268 22.52 -11.56 44.96
CA ARG A 268 21.29 -12.34 44.82
C ARG A 268 20.71 -12.60 46.20
N ILE A 269 19.42 -12.33 46.40
CA ILE A 269 18.67 -12.94 47.50
C ILE A 269 17.72 -13.99 46.92
N ARG A 270 17.87 -15.21 47.44
CA ARG A 270 17.07 -16.41 47.21
C ARG A 270 15.67 -16.25 47.80
N GLY A 271 14.74 -17.05 47.27
CA GLY A 271 13.35 -17.10 47.69
C GLY A 271 13.10 -17.65 49.10
N ALA A 272 11.82 -17.58 49.47
CA ALA A 272 11.23 -18.28 50.58
C ALA A 272 9.83 -18.79 50.15
N ASP A 273 9.57 -20.05 50.47
CA ASP A 273 8.31 -20.77 50.35
C ASP A 273 7.15 -20.09 51.10
N ARG A 274 5.96 -20.11 50.50
CA ARG A 274 4.75 -20.81 50.96
C ARG A 274 3.59 -20.64 49.99
#